data_AF-A0A965UVM5-F1
#
_entry.id   AF-A0A965UVM5-F1
#
_cell.length_a   1.000
_cell.length_b   1.000
_cell.length_c   1.000
_cell.angle_alpha   90.00
_cell.angle_beta   90.00
_cell.angle_gamma   90.00
#
_symmetry.space_group_name_H-M   'P 1'
#
loop_
_entity.id
_entity.type
_entity.pdbx_description
1 polymer ?
#
loop_
_entity_poly.entity_id
_entity_poly.type
_entity_poly.pdbx_seq_one_letter_code
_entity_poly.pdbx_strand_id
1 'polypeptide(L)' 'MTIYQIARLEVAALQEFLDMDNCHPGKLMDSNCSPLYWIMNQMLYDKFHGRGWELDLVTGRFVKTKGE' A
#
# COMPACT_ATOMS: atom_id res chain seq x y z
N MET A 1 -5.53 -24.43 2.46
CA MET A 1 -5.00 -23.11 2.86
C MET A 1 -6.19 -22.22 3.19
N THR A 2 -6.23 -21.59 4.37
CA THR A 2 -7.33 -20.70 4.74
C THR A 2 -7.17 -19.34 4.07
N ILE A 3 -8.27 -18.57 3.97
CA ILE A 3 -8.22 -17.22 3.40
C ILE A 3 -7.22 -16.31 4.15
N TYR A 4 -7.09 -16.46 5.46
CA TYR A 4 -6.11 -15.73 6.26
C TYR A 4 -4.66 -16.22 6.06
N GLN A 5 -4.46 -17.49 5.71
CA GLN A 5 -3.12 -17.97 5.33
C GLN A 5 -2.69 -17.35 4.01
N ILE A 6 -3.60 -17.25 3.03
CA ILE A 6 -3.34 -16.58 1.74
C ILE A 6 -3.06 -15.09 1.98
N ALA A 7 -3.91 -14.41 2.75
CA ALA A 7 -3.74 -12.99 3.06
C ALA A 7 -2.38 -12.66 3.69
N ARG A 8 -1.85 -13.54 4.55
CA ARG A 8 -0.50 -13.37 5.12
C ARG A 8 0.61 -13.50 4.07
N LEU A 9 0.44 -14.38 3.08
CA LEU A 9 1.38 -14.48 1.96
C LEU A 9 1.33 -13.23 1.07
N GLU A 10 0.13 -12.68 0.85
CA GLU A 10 -0.02 -11.43 0.09
C GLU A 10 0.66 -10.25 0.80
N VAL A 11 0.53 -10.16 2.13
CA VAL A 11 1.23 -9.15 2.95
C VAL A 11 2.75 -9.31 2.86
N ALA A 12 3.26 -10.55 2.95
CA ALA A 12 4.69 -10.83 2.81
C ALA A 12 5.21 -10.45 1.42
N ALA A 13 4.48 -10.81 0.36
CA ALA A 13 4.83 -10.44 -1.00
C ALA A 13 4.84 -8.92 -1.19
N LEU A 14 3.86 -8.20 -0.63
CA LEU A 14 3.83 -6.73 -0.68
C LEU A 14 5.06 -6.13 0.02
N GLN A 15 5.47 -6.67 1.17
CA GLN A 15 6.69 -6.21 1.85
C GLN A 15 7.91 -6.31 0.95
N GLU A 16 8.11 -7.48 0.32
CA GLU A 16 9.22 -7.70 -0.61
C GLU A 16 9.20 -6.71 -1.79
N PHE A 17 8.02 -6.44 -2.36
CA PHE A 17 7.87 -5.44 -3.42
C PHE A 17 8.17 -4.01 -2.96
N LEU A 18 7.74 -3.63 -1.75
CA LEU A 18 8.00 -2.30 -1.22
C LEU A 18 9.46 -2.10 -0.83
N ASP A 19 10.20 -3.17 -0.56
CA ASP A 19 11.65 -3.12 -0.34
C ASP A 19 12.44 -2.91 -1.65
N MET A 20 11.80 -3.06 -2.82
CA MET A 20 12.38 -2.68 -4.11
C MET A 20 12.24 -1.17 -4.35
N ASP A 21 13.35 -0.49 -4.67
CA ASP A 21 13.42 0.97 -4.85
C ASP A 21 12.70 1.53 -6.10
N ASN A 22 12.03 0.69 -6.88
CA ASN A 22 11.38 1.07 -8.14
C ASN A 22 9.84 1.03 -8.10
N CYS A 23 9.25 0.89 -6.92
CA CYS A 23 7.80 0.87 -6.75
C CYS A 23 7.21 2.29 -6.64
N HIS A 24 6.05 2.51 -7.27
CA HIS A 24 5.28 3.75 -7.15
C HIS A 24 3.88 3.44 -6.62
N PRO A 25 3.32 4.27 -5.73
CA PRO A 25 1.99 4.05 -5.22
C PRO A 25 0.92 4.46 -6.24
N GLY A 26 -0.22 3.79 -6.17
CA GLY A 26 -1.43 4.16 -6.91
C GLY A 26 -2.54 4.59 -5.96
N LYS A 27 -3.41 3.65 -5.62
CA LYS A 27 -4.55 3.84 -4.70
C LYS A 27 -4.48 2.80 -3.57
N LEU A 28 -5.02 3.14 -2.40
CA LEU A 28 -5.28 2.18 -1.34
C LEU A 28 -6.18 1.04 -1.83
N MET A 29 -5.93 -0.15 -1.30
CA MET A 29 -6.68 -1.37 -1.55
C MET A 29 -8.04 -1.33 -0.87
N ASP A 30 -9.05 -1.95 -1.50
CA ASP A 30 -10.37 -2.13 -0.91
C ASP A 30 -10.45 -3.40 -0.04
N SER A 31 -11.52 -3.52 0.75
CA SER A 31 -11.73 -4.67 1.64
C SER A 31 -12.05 -5.98 0.92
N ASN A 32 -12.33 -5.93 -0.38
CA ASN A 32 -12.57 -7.13 -1.19
C ASN A 32 -11.26 -7.71 -1.75
N CYS A 33 -10.17 -6.93 -1.79
CA CYS A 33 -8.86 -7.42 -2.22
C CYS A 33 -8.29 -8.49 -1.27
N SER A 34 -8.36 -8.26 0.04
CA SER A 34 -7.79 -9.16 1.04
C SER A 34 -8.41 -8.95 2.43
N PRO A 35 -8.60 -9.98 3.27
CA PRO A 35 -8.96 -9.81 4.68
C PRO A 35 -7.97 -8.96 5.48
N LEU A 36 -6.74 -8.79 4.99
CA LEU A 36 -5.69 -7.98 5.60
C LEU A 36 -5.40 -6.69 4.82
N TYR A 37 -6.33 -6.22 3.98
CA TYR A 37 -6.19 -4.99 3.17
C TYR A 37 -5.77 -3.77 4.01
N TRP A 38 -6.21 -3.69 5.27
CA TRP A 38 -5.86 -2.60 6.18
C TRP A 38 -4.38 -2.60 6.56
N ILE A 39 -3.76 -3.77 6.74
CA ILE A 39 -2.30 -3.89 6.98
C ILE A 39 -1.55 -3.43 5.74
N MET A 40 -1.98 -3.88 4.57
CA MET A 40 -1.36 -3.52 3.30
C MET A 40 -1.44 -2.01 3.04
N ASN A 41 -2.60 -1.40 3.35
CA ASN A 41 -2.78 0.04 3.26
C ASN A 41 -1.88 0.80 4.24
N GLN A 42 -1.68 0.29 5.45
CA GLN A 42 -0.74 0.86 6.41
C GLN A 42 0.70 0.81 5.86
N MET A 43 1.11 -0.32 5.27
CA MET A 43 2.44 -0.46 4.66
C MET A 43 2.65 0.52 3.50
N LEU A 44 1.64 0.70 2.64
CA LEU A 44 1.67 1.70 1.56
C LEU A 44 1.80 3.12 2.12
N TYR A 45 1.02 3.44 3.15
CA TYR A 45 1.10 4.74 3.81
C TYR A 45 2.50 5.00 4.37
N ASP A 46 3.04 4.08 5.17
CA ASP A 46 4.34 4.23 5.82
C ASP A 46 5.51 4.31 4.82
N LYS A 47 5.41 3.62 3.68
CA LYS A 47 6.43 3.66 2.62
C LYS A 47 6.40 4.96 1.84
N PHE A 48 5.23 5.50 1.50
CA PHE A 48 5.11 6.56 0.50
C PHE A 48 4.69 7.92 1.05
N HIS A 49 3.79 7.98 2.04
CA HIS A 49 3.29 9.24 2.58
C HIS A 49 4.42 10.07 3.21
N GLY A 50 4.52 11.35 2.86
CA GLY A 50 5.61 12.23 3.27
C GLY A 50 6.97 11.94 2.61
N ARG A 51 7.05 10.96 1.68
CA ARG A 51 8.28 10.58 0.95
C ARG A 51 8.17 10.84 -0.55
N GLY A 52 7.79 12.06 -0.92
CA GLY A 52 7.53 12.44 -2.33
C GLY A 52 6.11 12.14 -2.81
N TRP A 53 5.29 11.55 -1.94
CA TRP A 53 3.88 11.28 -2.17
C TRP A 53 3.05 11.70 -0.97
N GLU A 54 1.86 12.20 -1.23
CA GLU A 54 0.84 12.50 -0.21
C GLU A 54 -0.39 11.66 -0.48
N LEU A 55 -1.06 11.21 0.59
CA LEU A 55 -2.28 10.45 0.46
C LEU A 55 -3.46 11.41 0.48
N ASP A 56 -4.17 11.51 -0.65
CA ASP A 56 -5.47 12.17 -0.68
C ASP A 56 -6.49 11.24 0.01
N LEU A 57 -6.90 11.61 1.23
CA LEU A 57 -7.84 10.84 2.04
C LEU A 57 -9.26 10.80 1.44
N VAL A 58 -9.63 11.74 0.57
CA VAL A 58 -10.94 11.76 -0.08
C VAL A 58 -10.98 10.72 -1.21
N THR A 59 -9.92 10.67 -2.02
CA THR A 59 -9.88 9.74 -3.18
C THR A 59 -9.19 8.41 -2.87
N GLY A 60 -8.47 8.33 -1.75
CA GLY A 60 -7.62 7.21 -1.37
C GLY A 60 -6.39 7.01 -2.27
N ARG A 61 -6.02 8.04 -3.06
CA ARG A 61 -4.92 7.98 -4.04
C ARG A 61 -3.69 8.68 -3.50
N PHE A 62 -2.52 8.10 -3.81
CA PHE A 62 -1.26 8.80 -3.61
C PHE A 62 -1.04 9.76 -4.77
N VAL A 63 -0.83 11.03 -4.43
CA VAL A 63 -0.49 12.10 -5.36
C VAL A 63 0.96 12.48 -5.13
N LYS A 64 1.73 12.69 -6.19
CA LYS A 64 3.09 13.22 -6.02
C LYS A 64 2.98 14.55 -5.30
N THR A 65 3.78 14.74 -4.25
CA THR A 65 4.00 16.10 -3.75
C THR A 65 4.57 16.90 -4.90
N LYS A 66 3.90 17.99 -5.26
CA LYS A 66 4.53 18.96 -6.16
C LYS A 66 5.73 19.50 -5.42
N GLY A 67 6.93 19.08 -5.82
CA GLY A 67 8.15 19.76 -5.44
C GLY A 67 8.19 21.12 -6.12
N GLU A 68 8.69 22.12 -5.39
CA GLU A 68 9.33 23.31 -5.96
C GLU A 68 10.37 22.94 -7.02
#